data_AF-A0A2M7ERT4-F1
#
_entry.id   AF-A0A2M7ERT4-F1
#
_cell.length_a   1.000
_cell.length_b   1.000
_cell.length_c   1.000
_cell.angle_alpha   90.00
_cell.angle_beta   90.00
_cell.angle_gamma   90.00
#
_symmetry.space_group_name_H-M   'P 1'
#
loop_
_entity.id
_entity.type
_entity.pdbx_description
1 polymer ?
#
loop_
_entity_poly.entity_id
_entity_poly.type
_entity_poly.pdbx_seq_one_letter_code
_entity_poly.pdbx_strand_id
1 'polypeptide(L)'
;MAEPAHEIPPDIPTGRLLGRAELVTLSEFAARRAAKLGKSLDTLNAGIEARAAEAADSLAKAGFDPKDQQAAADKARAKARAEVTANSSDARWADLRELAAAADGLALTEALYASPQAVLARAGLGDPRRTDLLKQLSGAGPAELRQMAALAVATKDAVLGAVLQTVNDRLPRRDRPISSAQLAAALVGDETRAVQAAVAGIKATVQRAIVANRDFERGRASALDKVKLALQQKESD
;
A
#
# COMPACT_ATOMS: atom_id res chain seq x y z
N MET A 1 -7.75 -41.77 -11.32
CA MET A 1 -8.23 -40.40 -11.58
C MET A 1 -7.85 -39.57 -10.36
N ALA A 2 -7.06 -38.51 -10.53
CA ALA A 2 -6.71 -37.64 -9.41
C ALA A 2 -7.95 -36.82 -9.02
N GLU A 3 -8.29 -36.78 -7.73
CA GLU A 3 -9.33 -35.88 -7.22
C GLU A 3 -8.97 -34.43 -7.61
N PRO A 4 -9.95 -33.63 -8.08
CA PRO A 4 -9.71 -32.20 -8.25
C PRO A 4 -9.45 -31.60 -6.87
N ALA A 5 -8.31 -30.93 -6.72
CA ALA A 5 -7.98 -30.18 -5.52
C ALA A 5 -9.18 -29.27 -5.17
N HIS A 6 -9.76 -29.46 -3.99
CA HIS A 6 -10.73 -28.51 -3.44
C HIS A 6 -9.97 -27.21 -3.21
N GLU A 7 -10.05 -26.29 -4.17
CA GLU A 7 -9.60 -24.91 -4.00
C GLU A 7 -10.46 -24.33 -2.87
N ILE A 8 -9.83 -24.09 -1.72
CA ILE A 8 -10.45 -23.36 -0.62
C ILE A 8 -10.88 -21.99 -1.18
N PRO A 9 -12.16 -21.62 -1.07
CA PRO A 9 -12.62 -20.32 -1.55
C PRO A 9 -11.79 -19.20 -0.92
N PRO A 10 -11.40 -18.17 -1.70
CA PRO A 10 -10.65 -17.05 -1.13
C PRO A 10 -11.48 -16.37 -0.04
N ASP A 11 -10.83 -16.06 1.09
CA ASP A 11 -11.47 -15.36 2.21
C ASP A 11 -11.99 -13.99 1.77
N ILE A 12 -13.19 -13.64 2.25
CA ILE A 12 -13.78 -12.33 2.00
C ILE A 12 -13.09 -11.31 2.91
N PRO A 13 -12.39 -10.30 2.36
CA PRO A 13 -11.71 -9.31 3.18
C PRO A 13 -12.73 -8.50 3.98
N THR A 14 -12.53 -8.43 5.29
CA THR A 14 -13.37 -7.65 6.21
C THR A 14 -12.82 -6.24 6.39
N GLY A 15 -13.68 -5.27 6.71
CA GLY A 15 -13.24 -3.93 7.07
C GLY A 15 -14.21 -2.86 6.59
N ARG A 16 -13.71 -1.62 6.52
CA ARG A 16 -14.45 -0.47 6.01
C ARG A 16 -13.91 -0.07 4.64
N LEU A 17 -14.80 0.14 3.68
CA LEU A 17 -14.44 0.77 2.42
C LEU A 17 -14.08 2.23 2.68
N LEU A 18 -12.85 2.61 2.33
CA LEU A 18 -12.37 3.98 2.48
C LEU A 18 -12.62 4.78 1.22
N GLY A 19 -13.25 5.94 1.37
CA GLY A 19 -13.38 6.92 0.30
C GLY A 19 -12.07 7.66 0.03
N ARG A 20 -11.99 8.39 -1.09
CA ARG A 20 -10.78 9.15 -1.48
C ARG A 20 -10.29 10.11 -0.39
N ALA A 21 -11.20 10.86 0.25
CA ALA A 21 -10.84 11.80 1.32
C ALA A 21 -10.26 11.08 2.56
N GLU A 22 -10.77 9.89 2.87
CA GLU A 22 -10.30 9.08 3.98
C GLU A 22 -8.92 8.47 3.68
N LEU A 23 -8.68 8.06 2.42
CA LEU A 23 -7.36 7.61 1.97
C LEU A 23 -6.32 8.73 2.04
N VAL A 24 -6.68 9.96 1.69
CA VAL A 24 -5.78 11.12 1.85
C VAL A 24 -5.46 11.34 3.33
N THR A 25 -6.48 11.38 4.20
CA THR A 25 -6.29 11.51 5.65
C THR A 25 -5.41 10.40 6.22
N LEU A 26 -5.62 9.14 5.79
CA LEU A 26 -4.84 8.00 6.23
C LEU A 26 -3.39 8.08 5.72
N SER A 27 -3.18 8.57 4.49
CA SER A 27 -1.84 8.80 3.94
C SER A 27 -1.06 9.86 4.72
N GLU A 28 -1.72 10.96 5.10
CA GLU A 28 -1.11 11.98 5.96
C GLU A 28 -0.79 11.43 7.34
N PHE A 29 -1.70 10.66 7.94
CA PHE A 29 -1.48 9.99 9.21
C PHE A 29 -0.25 9.08 9.16
N ALA A 30 -0.19 8.19 8.16
CA ALA A 30 0.94 7.28 7.96
C ALA A 30 2.25 8.04 7.74
N ALA A 31 2.25 9.10 6.92
CA ALA A 31 3.43 9.92 6.65
C ALA A 31 3.93 10.63 7.92
N ARG A 32 3.04 11.26 8.70
CA ARG A 32 3.40 11.93 9.96
C ARG A 32 3.97 10.95 10.97
N ARG A 33 3.38 9.76 11.09
CA ARG A 33 3.84 8.73 12.03
C ARG A 33 5.20 8.15 11.60
N ALA A 34 5.38 7.85 10.32
CA ALA A 34 6.66 7.40 9.78
C ALA A 34 7.76 8.47 9.95
N ALA A 35 7.45 9.75 9.73
CA ALA A 35 8.39 10.85 9.97
C ALA A 35 8.76 11.00 11.45
N LYS A 36 7.79 10.83 12.36
CA LYS A 36 8.05 10.82 13.81
C LYS A 36 8.98 9.67 14.20
N LEU A 37 8.73 8.46 13.68
CA LEU A 37 9.60 7.31 13.91
C LEU A 37 11.02 7.60 13.38
N GLY A 38 11.15 8.08 12.13
CA GLY A 38 12.44 8.44 11.55
C GLY A 38 13.24 9.42 12.41
N LYS A 39 12.62 10.53 12.84
CA LYS A 39 13.25 11.50 13.75
C LYS A 39 13.68 10.89 15.08
N SER A 40 12.87 9.96 15.62
CA SER A 40 13.21 9.23 16.84
C SER A 40 14.46 8.37 16.61
N LEU A 41 14.51 7.60 15.52
CA LEU A 41 15.68 6.79 15.16
C LEU A 41 16.94 7.63 14.98
N ASP A 42 16.84 8.78 14.31
CA ASP A 42 17.96 9.71 14.12
C ASP A 42 18.49 10.24 15.44
N THR A 43 17.58 10.63 16.35
CA THR A 43 17.94 11.12 17.69
C THR A 43 18.62 10.02 18.51
N LEU A 44 18.13 8.78 18.45
CA LEU A 44 18.71 7.64 19.13
C LEU A 44 20.12 7.31 18.59
N ASN A 45 20.31 7.34 17.26
CA ASN A 45 21.63 7.15 16.65
C ASN A 45 22.60 8.28 17.03
N ALA A 46 22.16 9.54 17.02
CA ALA A 46 22.99 10.66 17.44
C ALA A 46 23.42 10.54 18.91
N GLY A 47 22.52 10.08 19.81
CA GLY A 47 22.87 9.82 21.21
C GLY A 47 23.88 8.68 21.39
N ILE A 48 23.85 7.65 20.53
CA ILE A 48 24.85 6.57 20.52
C ILE A 48 26.22 7.12 20.11
N GLU A 49 26.27 7.91 19.03
CA GLU A 49 27.53 8.50 18.55
C GLU A 49 28.10 9.55 19.52
N ALA A 50 27.25 10.32 20.19
CA ALA A 50 27.69 11.27 21.22
C ALA A 50 28.42 10.56 22.37
N ARG A 51 27.89 9.43 22.87
CA ARG A 51 28.56 8.64 23.91
C ARG A 51 29.88 8.03 23.43
N ALA A 52 29.97 7.67 22.16
CA ALA A 52 31.22 7.20 21.56
C ALA A 52 32.27 8.32 21.50
N ALA A 53 31.85 9.53 21.09
CA ALA A 53 32.70 10.71 21.06
C ALA A 53 33.16 11.14 22.45
N GLU A 54 32.27 11.18 23.44
CA GLU A 54 32.61 11.50 24.84
C GLU A 54 33.66 10.53 25.42
N ALA A 55 33.56 9.24 25.08
CA ALA A 55 34.54 8.24 25.50
C ALA A 55 35.92 8.47 24.86
N ALA A 56 35.95 8.80 23.57
CA ALA A 56 37.18 9.16 22.86
C ALA A 56 37.82 10.42 23.43
N ASP A 57 37.02 11.49 23.59
CA ASP A 57 37.45 12.79 24.11
C ASP A 57 38.00 12.68 25.54
N SER A 58 37.41 11.83 26.37
CA SER A 58 37.87 11.60 27.75
C SER A 58 39.27 10.97 27.77
N LEU A 59 39.54 10.00 26.89
CA LEU A 59 40.87 9.40 26.76
C LEU A 59 41.87 10.33 26.08
N ALA A 60 41.43 11.12 25.09
CA ALA A 60 42.27 12.13 24.46
C ALA A 60 42.75 13.18 25.48
N LYS A 61 41.85 13.66 26.35
CA LYS A 61 42.19 14.58 27.46
C LYS A 61 43.13 13.96 28.50
N ALA A 62 43.07 12.63 28.66
CA ALA A 62 43.96 11.89 29.54
C ALA A 62 45.30 11.50 28.88
N GLY A 63 45.54 11.89 27.62
CA GLY A 63 46.82 11.71 26.93
C GLY A 63 47.06 10.30 26.36
N PHE A 64 46.02 9.49 26.20
CA PHE A 64 46.14 8.16 25.60
C PHE A 64 46.36 8.22 24.09
N ASP A 65 46.96 7.17 23.52
CA ASP A 65 47.19 7.06 22.08
C ASP A 65 45.88 7.03 21.27
N PRO A 66 45.88 7.54 20.02
CA PRO A 66 44.68 7.55 19.16
C PRO A 66 44.02 6.18 18.97
N LYS A 67 44.82 5.10 19.00
CA LYS A 67 44.32 3.73 18.88
C LYS A 67 43.47 3.32 20.08
N ASP A 68 43.86 3.73 21.28
CA ASP A 68 43.14 3.44 22.52
C ASP A 68 41.88 4.31 22.64
N GLN A 69 41.94 5.55 22.17
CA GLN A 69 40.78 6.44 22.03
C GLN A 69 39.71 5.80 21.12
N GLN A 70 40.13 5.27 19.96
CA GLN A 70 39.22 4.63 19.01
C GLN A 70 38.63 3.33 19.58
N ALA A 71 39.43 2.50 20.25
CA ALA A 71 38.95 1.28 20.90
C ALA A 71 37.90 1.57 21.99
N ALA A 72 38.08 2.66 22.75
CA ALA A 72 37.10 3.09 23.75
C ALA A 72 35.82 3.64 23.11
N ALA A 73 35.95 4.41 22.03
CA ALA A 73 34.81 4.89 21.24
C ALA A 73 33.96 3.72 20.72
N ASP A 74 34.61 2.70 20.16
CA ASP A 74 33.93 1.51 19.62
C ASP A 74 33.23 0.71 20.72
N LYS A 75 33.89 0.54 21.88
CA LYS A 75 33.29 -0.13 23.04
C LYS A 75 32.10 0.66 23.61
N ALA A 76 32.23 1.97 23.73
CA ALA A 76 31.16 2.86 24.18
C ALA A 76 29.99 2.86 23.19
N ARG A 77 30.26 2.91 21.88
CA ARG A 77 29.26 2.79 20.82
C ARG A 77 28.49 1.48 20.91
N ALA A 78 29.20 0.35 21.03
CA ALA A 78 28.58 -0.97 21.12
C ALA A 78 27.68 -1.10 22.37
N LYS A 79 28.18 -0.65 23.53
CA LYS A 79 27.41 -0.66 24.78
C LYS A 79 26.19 0.26 24.69
N ALA A 80 26.38 1.52 24.27
CA ALA A 80 25.31 2.48 24.11
C ALA A 80 24.25 1.97 23.13
N ARG A 81 24.66 1.33 22.03
CA ARG A 81 23.72 0.75 21.06
C ARG A 81 22.88 -0.35 21.67
N ALA A 82 23.47 -1.28 22.41
CA ALA A 82 22.73 -2.34 23.09
C ALA A 82 21.68 -1.77 24.06
N GLU A 83 22.08 -0.82 24.90
CA GLU A 83 21.19 -0.18 25.89
C GLU A 83 20.07 0.63 25.22
N VAL A 84 20.41 1.49 24.25
CA VAL A 84 19.44 2.34 23.56
C VAL A 84 18.46 1.49 22.76
N THR A 85 18.93 0.43 22.10
CA THR A 85 18.06 -0.47 21.33
C THR A 85 17.06 -1.18 22.23
N ALA A 86 17.50 -1.69 23.39
CA ALA A 86 16.63 -2.33 24.37
C ALA A 86 15.61 -1.33 24.95
N ASN A 87 16.08 -0.19 25.44
CA ASN A 87 15.25 0.78 26.16
C ASN A 87 14.22 1.50 25.26
N SER A 88 14.49 1.62 23.96
CA SER A 88 13.55 2.25 23.02
C SER A 88 12.67 1.26 22.27
N SER A 89 12.79 -0.05 22.53
CA SER A 89 12.05 -1.11 21.84
C SER A 89 10.53 -0.86 21.85
N ASP A 90 9.94 -0.69 23.03
CA ASP A 90 8.48 -0.57 23.18
C ASP A 90 7.90 0.63 22.43
N ALA A 91 8.58 1.78 22.49
CA ALA A 91 8.16 2.98 21.79
C ALA A 91 8.23 2.80 20.26
N ARG A 92 9.31 2.20 19.74
CA ARG A 92 9.44 1.92 18.30
C ARG A 92 8.38 0.93 17.81
N TRP A 93 8.12 -0.13 18.57
CA TRP A 93 7.12 -1.13 18.24
C TRP A 93 5.68 -0.62 18.38
N ALA A 94 5.40 0.31 19.30
CA ALA A 94 4.11 0.98 19.36
C ALA A 94 3.84 1.78 18.08
N ASP A 95 4.82 2.56 17.63
CA ASP A 95 4.72 3.34 16.38
C ASP A 95 4.52 2.44 15.15
N LEU A 96 5.23 1.30 15.09
CA LEU A 96 5.08 0.33 14.00
C LEU A 96 3.73 -0.41 14.01
N ARG A 97 3.18 -0.73 15.19
CA ARG A 97 1.86 -1.39 15.29
C ARG A 97 0.74 -0.52 14.75
N GLU A 98 0.77 0.78 15.04
CA GLU A 98 -0.21 1.72 14.48
C GLU A 98 -0.09 1.86 12.96
N LEU A 99 1.15 1.90 12.44
CA LEU A 99 1.41 1.90 11.00
C LEU A 99 0.94 0.61 10.32
N ALA A 100 1.16 -0.55 10.95
CA ALA A 100 0.66 -1.83 10.44
C ALA A 100 -0.87 -1.87 10.43
N ALA A 101 -1.52 -1.44 11.50
CA ALA A 101 -2.99 -1.36 11.57
C ALA A 101 -3.58 -0.45 10.46
N ALA A 102 -2.90 0.66 10.14
CA ALA A 102 -3.28 1.52 9.03
C ALA A 102 -3.19 0.81 7.67
N ALA A 103 -2.18 -0.04 7.45
CA ALA A 103 -2.05 -0.82 6.22
C ALA A 103 -3.07 -1.97 6.15
N ASP A 104 -3.31 -2.67 7.26
CA ASP A 104 -4.25 -3.79 7.33
C ASP A 104 -5.69 -3.33 7.07
N GLY A 105 -6.05 -2.12 7.52
CA GLY A 105 -7.33 -1.49 7.23
C GLY A 105 -7.60 -1.21 5.75
N LEU A 106 -6.60 -1.32 4.87
CA LEU A 106 -6.75 -1.10 3.43
C LEU A 106 -7.22 -2.34 2.67
N ALA A 107 -7.17 -3.54 3.26
CA ALA A 107 -7.38 -4.80 2.54
C ALA A 107 -8.71 -4.86 1.77
N LEU A 108 -9.81 -4.45 2.41
CA LEU A 108 -11.12 -4.40 1.74
C LEU A 108 -11.15 -3.37 0.61
N THR A 109 -10.59 -2.17 0.84
CA THR A 109 -10.54 -1.11 -0.19
C THR A 109 -9.75 -1.57 -1.40
N GLU A 110 -8.60 -2.21 -1.19
CA GLU A 110 -7.77 -2.79 -2.23
C GLU A 110 -8.50 -3.88 -3.02
N ALA A 111 -9.16 -4.82 -2.34
CA ALA A 111 -9.92 -5.88 -3.01
C ALA A 111 -11.05 -5.33 -3.89
N LEU A 112 -11.74 -4.30 -3.40
CA LEU A 112 -12.82 -3.67 -4.13
C LEU A 112 -12.32 -2.84 -5.32
N TYR A 113 -11.17 -2.19 -5.19
CA TYR A 113 -10.52 -1.39 -6.24
C TYR A 113 -9.46 -2.17 -7.03
N ALA A 114 -9.49 -3.51 -7.01
CA ALA A 114 -8.48 -4.35 -7.67
C ALA A 114 -8.38 -4.14 -9.19
N SER A 115 -9.50 -3.79 -9.84
CA SER A 115 -9.52 -3.45 -11.28
C SER A 115 -10.66 -2.50 -11.62
N PRO A 116 -10.56 -1.74 -12.75
CA PRO A 116 -11.66 -0.89 -13.21
C PRO A 116 -12.97 -1.66 -13.42
N GLN A 117 -12.89 -2.90 -13.88
CA GLN A 117 -14.05 -3.77 -14.08
C GLN A 117 -14.74 -4.13 -12.75
N ALA A 118 -13.96 -4.35 -11.68
CA ALA A 118 -14.49 -4.61 -10.34
C ALA A 118 -15.14 -3.36 -9.72
N VAL A 119 -14.61 -2.17 -10.02
CA VAL A 119 -15.22 -0.89 -9.64
C VAL A 119 -16.53 -0.67 -10.41
N LEU A 120 -16.49 -0.79 -11.74
CA LEU A 120 -17.65 -0.60 -12.60
C LEU A 120 -18.77 -1.59 -12.28
N ALA A 121 -18.45 -2.86 -12.02
CA ALA A 121 -19.43 -3.88 -11.67
C ALA A 121 -20.34 -3.49 -10.50
N ARG A 122 -19.87 -2.63 -9.59
CA ARG A 122 -20.60 -2.16 -8.40
C ARG A 122 -21.46 -0.92 -8.65
N ALA A 123 -21.27 -0.21 -9.76
CA ALA A 123 -21.98 1.05 -10.03
C ALA A 123 -23.49 0.84 -10.17
N GLY A 124 -24.29 1.51 -9.34
CA GLY A 124 -25.75 1.39 -9.36
C GLY A 124 -26.28 0.05 -8.83
N LEU A 125 -25.51 -0.72 -8.05
CA LEU A 125 -26.07 -1.82 -7.27
C LEU A 125 -27.10 -1.28 -6.27
N GLY A 126 -28.29 -1.87 -6.25
CA GLY A 126 -29.43 -1.41 -5.44
C GLY A 126 -30.24 -0.27 -6.07
N ASP A 127 -29.82 0.27 -7.22
CA ASP A 127 -30.56 1.30 -7.95
C ASP A 127 -31.61 0.66 -8.88
N PRO A 128 -32.90 1.06 -8.80
CA PRO A 128 -33.94 0.63 -9.75
C PRO A 128 -33.54 0.86 -11.21
N ARG A 129 -32.84 1.96 -11.51
CA ARG A 129 -32.38 2.30 -12.86
C ARG A 129 -31.50 1.21 -13.45
N ARG A 130 -30.62 0.61 -12.65
CA ARG A 130 -29.76 -0.50 -13.10
C ARG A 130 -30.59 -1.71 -13.50
N THR A 131 -31.64 -2.00 -12.74
CA THR A 131 -32.56 -3.13 -13.02
C THR A 131 -33.32 -2.90 -14.33
N ASP A 132 -33.81 -1.68 -14.55
CA ASP A 132 -34.58 -1.36 -15.75
C ASP A 132 -33.71 -1.35 -17.01
N LEU A 133 -32.52 -0.76 -16.94
CA LEU A 133 -31.53 -0.81 -18.02
C LEU A 133 -31.13 -2.26 -18.36
N LEU A 134 -30.96 -3.11 -17.35
CA LEU A 134 -30.63 -4.52 -17.57
C LEU A 134 -31.75 -5.28 -18.29
N LYS A 135 -33.02 -4.98 -17.97
CA LYS A 135 -34.17 -5.55 -18.70
C LYS A 135 -34.17 -5.09 -20.16
N GLN A 136 -34.01 -3.79 -20.40
CA GLN A 136 -34.01 -3.20 -21.74
C GLN A 136 -32.88 -3.78 -22.63
N LEU A 137 -31.69 -3.97 -22.07
CA LEU A 137 -30.52 -4.42 -22.83
C LEU A 137 -30.37 -5.94 -22.91
N SER A 138 -31.20 -6.72 -22.21
CA SER A 138 -31.09 -8.19 -22.18
C SER A 138 -31.29 -8.87 -23.54
N GLY A 139 -32.05 -8.24 -24.45
CA GLY A 139 -32.27 -8.70 -25.82
C GLY A 139 -31.51 -7.91 -26.89
N ALA A 140 -30.63 -6.98 -26.49
CA ALA A 140 -29.96 -6.07 -27.43
C ALA A 140 -28.93 -6.80 -28.30
N GLY A 141 -28.87 -6.43 -29.58
CA GLY A 141 -27.93 -7.01 -30.53
C GLY A 141 -26.49 -6.48 -30.39
N PRO A 142 -25.50 -7.13 -31.03
CA PRO A 142 -24.10 -6.68 -31.00
C PRO A 142 -23.86 -5.22 -31.41
N ALA A 143 -24.60 -4.72 -32.41
CA ALA A 143 -24.48 -3.35 -32.89
C ALA A 143 -25.02 -2.33 -31.86
N GLU A 144 -26.16 -2.63 -31.25
CA GLU A 144 -26.79 -1.79 -30.22
C GLU A 144 -25.90 -1.72 -28.98
N LEU A 145 -25.34 -2.85 -28.53
CA LEU A 145 -24.42 -2.89 -27.39
C LEU A 145 -23.18 -2.00 -27.61
N ARG A 146 -22.63 -1.97 -28.83
CA ARG A 146 -21.52 -1.05 -29.17
C ARG A 146 -21.93 0.41 -29.14
N GLN A 147 -23.09 0.75 -29.70
CA GLN A 147 -23.60 2.12 -29.70
C GLN A 147 -23.90 2.62 -28.29
N MET A 148 -24.52 1.77 -27.46
CA MET A 148 -24.79 2.08 -26.05
C MET A 148 -23.51 2.19 -25.23
N ALA A 149 -22.48 1.39 -25.52
CA ALA A 149 -21.17 1.56 -24.89
C ALA A 149 -20.52 2.89 -25.26
N ALA A 150 -20.58 3.29 -26.53
CA ALA A 150 -20.09 4.61 -26.96
C ALA A 150 -20.86 5.74 -26.28
N LEU A 151 -22.18 5.62 -26.16
CA LEU A 151 -23.02 6.58 -25.45
C LEU A 151 -22.63 6.68 -23.97
N ALA A 152 -22.50 5.53 -23.28
CA ALA A 152 -22.12 5.49 -21.87
C ALA A 152 -20.78 6.22 -21.63
N VAL A 153 -19.79 6.00 -22.49
CA VAL A 153 -18.48 6.67 -22.40
C VAL A 153 -18.61 8.17 -22.65
N ALA A 154 -19.39 8.58 -23.64
CA ALA A 154 -19.60 9.98 -23.98
C ALA A 154 -20.33 10.74 -22.86
N THR A 155 -21.30 10.10 -22.18
CA THR A 155 -22.08 10.71 -21.09
C THR A 155 -21.51 10.45 -19.70
N LYS A 156 -20.42 9.68 -19.59
CA LYS A 156 -19.83 9.23 -18.32
C LYS A 156 -20.83 8.48 -17.41
N ASP A 157 -21.74 7.72 -18.01
CA ASP A 157 -22.75 6.95 -17.29
C ASP A 157 -22.21 5.59 -16.82
N ALA A 158 -21.74 5.56 -15.57
CA ALA A 158 -21.22 4.34 -14.95
C ALA A 158 -22.29 3.25 -14.76
N VAL A 159 -23.56 3.61 -14.52
CA VAL A 159 -24.63 2.62 -14.30
C VAL A 159 -24.96 1.90 -15.61
N LEU A 160 -25.08 2.64 -16.70
CA LEU A 160 -25.23 2.07 -18.03
C LEU A 160 -24.03 1.19 -18.41
N GLY A 161 -22.81 1.66 -18.15
CA GLY A 161 -21.58 0.89 -18.37
C GLY A 161 -21.56 -0.43 -17.60
N ALA A 162 -21.99 -0.44 -16.34
CA ALA A 162 -22.05 -1.64 -15.51
C ALA A 162 -23.05 -2.68 -16.02
N VAL A 163 -24.20 -2.22 -16.54
CA VAL A 163 -25.19 -3.09 -17.18
C VAL A 163 -24.62 -3.68 -18.47
N LEU A 164 -23.98 -2.86 -19.32
CA LEU A 164 -23.34 -3.33 -20.54
C LEU A 164 -22.25 -4.36 -20.27
N GLN A 165 -21.41 -4.13 -19.25
CA GLN A 165 -20.44 -5.13 -18.79
C GLN A 165 -21.12 -6.43 -18.37
N THR A 166 -22.21 -6.36 -17.59
CA THR A 166 -22.96 -7.53 -17.13
C THR A 166 -23.54 -8.33 -18.29
N VAL A 167 -24.16 -7.66 -19.27
CA VAL A 167 -24.74 -8.32 -20.46
C VAL A 167 -23.62 -8.93 -21.32
N ASN A 168 -22.53 -8.20 -21.53
CA ASN A 168 -21.37 -8.67 -22.28
C ASN A 168 -20.71 -9.90 -21.64
N ASP A 169 -20.61 -9.93 -20.31
CA ASP A 169 -19.97 -11.03 -19.60
C ASP A 169 -20.77 -12.33 -19.63
N ARG A 170 -22.09 -12.27 -19.90
CA ARG A 170 -22.94 -13.44 -20.15
C ARG A 170 -22.67 -14.11 -21.51
N LEU A 171 -22.08 -13.38 -22.46
CA LEU A 171 -21.77 -13.91 -23.77
C LEU A 171 -20.45 -14.72 -23.73
N PRO A 172 -20.33 -15.80 -24.54
CA PRO A 172 -19.07 -16.48 -24.76
C PRO A 172 -18.00 -15.48 -25.20
N ARG A 173 -16.75 -15.65 -24.73
CA ARG A 173 -15.65 -14.68 -24.98
C ARG A 173 -15.49 -14.28 -26.44
N ARG A 174 -15.69 -15.22 -27.38
CA ARG A 174 -15.56 -15.00 -28.83
C ARG A 174 -16.65 -14.09 -29.40
N ASP A 175 -17.82 -14.09 -28.79
CA ASP A 175 -19.02 -13.43 -29.32
C ASP A 175 -19.28 -12.07 -28.64
N ARG A 176 -18.38 -11.64 -27.76
CA ARG A 176 -18.46 -10.38 -27.02
C ARG A 176 -18.26 -9.18 -27.96
N PRO A 177 -19.26 -8.31 -28.14
CA PRO A 177 -19.17 -7.20 -29.10
C PRO A 177 -18.36 -6.01 -28.59
N ILE A 178 -18.07 -5.94 -27.29
CA ILE A 178 -17.33 -4.85 -26.62
C ILE A 178 -16.26 -5.40 -25.68
N SER A 179 -15.20 -4.62 -25.48
CA SER A 179 -14.19 -4.91 -24.45
C SER A 179 -14.61 -4.34 -23.10
N SER A 180 -14.96 -5.21 -22.15
CA SER A 180 -15.28 -4.81 -20.77
C SER A 180 -14.12 -4.03 -20.12
N ALA A 181 -12.87 -4.36 -20.46
CA ALA A 181 -11.69 -3.68 -19.95
C ALA A 181 -11.59 -2.23 -20.45
N GLN A 182 -11.80 -2.01 -21.75
CA GLN A 182 -11.75 -0.66 -22.33
C GLN A 182 -12.92 0.20 -21.84
N LEU A 183 -14.12 -0.38 -21.75
CA LEU A 183 -15.30 0.30 -21.22
C LEU A 183 -15.08 0.76 -19.77
N ALA A 184 -14.60 -0.16 -18.92
CA ALA A 184 -14.34 0.15 -17.52
C ALA A 184 -13.20 1.18 -17.35
N ALA A 185 -12.11 1.06 -18.12
CA ALA A 185 -11.03 2.02 -18.10
C ALA A 185 -11.49 3.44 -18.50
N ALA A 186 -12.40 3.57 -19.48
CA ALA A 186 -12.90 4.85 -19.94
C ALA A 186 -13.89 5.54 -18.97
N LEU A 187 -14.60 4.75 -18.15
CA LEU A 187 -15.61 5.25 -17.21
C LEU A 187 -15.06 5.48 -15.80
N VAL A 188 -14.32 4.52 -15.25
CA VAL A 188 -13.87 4.52 -13.85
C VAL A 188 -12.37 4.28 -13.69
N GLY A 189 -11.61 4.27 -14.79
CA GLY A 189 -10.18 3.99 -14.76
C GLY A 189 -9.36 5.01 -13.96
N ASP A 190 -9.69 6.29 -14.07
CA ASP A 190 -8.98 7.36 -13.34
C ASP A 190 -9.20 7.24 -11.82
N GLU A 191 -10.44 7.03 -11.39
CA GLU A 191 -10.75 6.81 -9.97
C GLU A 191 -10.04 5.57 -9.44
N THR A 192 -10.09 4.47 -10.21
CA THR A 192 -9.45 3.20 -9.82
C THR A 192 -7.95 3.39 -9.62
N ARG A 193 -7.25 3.99 -10.59
CA ARG A 193 -5.82 4.27 -10.50
C ARG A 193 -5.48 5.19 -9.33
N ALA A 194 -6.28 6.24 -9.10
CA ALA A 194 -6.04 7.16 -7.99
C ALA A 194 -6.15 6.46 -6.62
N VAL A 195 -7.13 5.58 -6.44
CA VAL A 195 -7.28 4.80 -5.20
C VAL A 195 -6.16 3.78 -5.06
N GLN A 196 -5.82 3.05 -6.12
CA GLN A 196 -4.72 2.09 -6.11
C GLN A 196 -3.38 2.75 -5.76
N ALA A 197 -3.08 3.90 -6.38
CA ALA A 197 -1.86 4.66 -6.10
C ALA A 197 -1.82 5.15 -4.63
N ALA A 198 -2.95 5.61 -4.09
CA ALA A 198 -3.03 6.01 -2.68
C ALA A 198 -2.77 4.84 -1.73
N VAL A 199 -3.41 3.68 -1.98
CA VAL A 199 -3.20 2.44 -1.20
C VAL A 199 -1.74 1.99 -1.26
N ALA A 200 -1.15 1.96 -2.47
CA ALA A 200 0.25 1.59 -2.67
C ALA A 200 1.20 2.54 -1.91
N GLY A 201 0.96 3.86 -1.99
CA GLY A 201 1.75 4.88 -1.30
C GLY A 201 1.73 4.73 0.22
N ILE A 202 0.57 4.40 0.80
CA ILE A 202 0.44 4.12 2.24
C ILE A 202 1.27 2.88 2.61
N LYS A 203 1.07 1.76 1.91
CA LYS A 203 1.81 0.52 2.16
C LYS A 203 3.33 0.71 2.02
N ALA A 204 3.78 1.42 0.98
CA ALA A 204 5.18 1.74 0.79
C ALA A 204 5.75 2.59 1.93
N THR A 205 4.97 3.51 2.49
CA THR A 205 5.36 4.31 3.67
C THR A 205 5.53 3.44 4.91
N VAL A 206 4.58 2.54 5.17
CA VAL A 206 4.66 1.58 6.28
C VAL A 206 5.86 0.66 6.13
N GLN A 207 6.08 0.12 4.93
CA GLN A 207 7.21 -0.77 4.66
C GLN A 207 8.56 -0.06 4.86
N ARG A 208 8.68 1.20 4.44
CA ARG A 208 9.88 2.02 4.70
C ARG A 208 10.15 2.20 6.20
N ALA A 209 9.10 2.46 6.98
CA ALA A 209 9.23 2.59 8.43
C ALA A 209 9.71 1.28 9.09
N ILE A 210 9.19 0.13 8.65
CA ILE A 210 9.62 -1.20 9.12
C ILE A 210 11.09 -1.44 8.78
N VAL A 211 11.51 -1.16 7.54
CA VAL A 211 12.91 -1.31 7.12
C VAL A 211 13.82 -0.39 7.92
N ALA A 212 13.44 0.87 8.13
CA ALA A 212 14.20 1.82 8.93
C ALA A 212 14.42 1.33 10.38
N ASN A 213 13.37 0.79 11.02
CA ASN A 213 13.52 0.21 12.35
C ASN A 213 14.43 -1.03 12.35
N ARG A 214 14.33 -1.90 11.35
CA ARG A 214 15.21 -3.09 11.23
C ARG A 214 16.67 -2.71 11.02
N ASP A 215 16.93 -1.69 10.20
CA ASP A 215 18.27 -1.17 9.97
C ASP A 215 18.85 -0.55 11.25
N PHE A 216 18.01 0.15 12.03
CA PHE A 216 18.38 0.63 13.36
C PHE A 216 18.72 -0.53 14.31
N GLU A 217 17.90 -1.56 14.41
CA GLU A 217 18.16 -2.72 15.29
C GLU A 217 19.45 -3.46 14.93
N ARG A 218 19.73 -3.60 13.64
CA ARG A 218 20.95 -4.28 13.15
C ARG A 218 22.20 -3.42 13.22
N GLY A 219 22.06 -2.11 13.37
CA GLY A 219 23.18 -1.16 13.35
C GLY A 219 23.89 -0.99 12.02
N ARG A 220 23.33 -1.54 10.95
CA ARG A 220 23.82 -1.40 9.58
C ARG A 220 22.65 -1.49 8.62
N ALA A 221 22.69 -0.68 7.56
CA ALA A 221 21.69 -0.73 6.52
C ALA A 221 21.83 -2.02 5.69
N SER A 222 20.75 -2.77 5.55
CA SER A 222 20.73 -3.99 4.73
C SER A 222 20.62 -3.64 3.23
N ALA A 223 21.64 -4.00 2.45
CA ALA A 223 21.61 -3.79 0.99
C ALA A 223 20.44 -4.53 0.33
N LEU A 224 20.07 -5.71 0.84
CA LEU A 224 18.92 -6.48 0.34
C LEU A 224 17.59 -5.79 0.61
N ASP A 225 17.42 -5.17 1.79
CA ASP A 225 16.17 -4.47 2.12
C ASP A 225 16.04 -3.17 1.31
N LYS A 226 17.15 -2.48 1.03
CA LYS A 226 17.19 -1.35 0.09
C LYS A 226 16.79 -1.75 -1.33
N VAL A 227 17.31 -2.87 -1.83
CA VAL A 227 16.98 -3.39 -3.17
C VAL A 227 15.50 -3.81 -3.25
N LYS A 228 14.98 -4.51 -2.23
CA LYS A 228 13.56 -4.89 -2.18
C LYS A 228 12.64 -3.67 -2.19
N LEU A 229 12.99 -2.64 -1.42
CA LEU A 229 12.23 -1.39 -1.39
C LEU A 229 12.27 -0.67 -2.74
N ALA A 230 13.43 -0.62 -3.39
CA ALA A 230 13.57 -0.01 -4.71
C ALA A 230 12.79 -0.76 -5.80
N LEU A 231 12.73 -2.10 -5.72
CA LEU A 231 11.90 -2.91 -6.62
C LEU A 231 10.42 -2.65 -6.41
N GLN A 232 9.94 -2.56 -5.17
CA GLN A 232 8.54 -2.23 -4.87
C GLN A 232 8.15 -0.83 -5.35
N GLN A 233 9.07 0.16 -5.26
CA GLN A 233 8.83 1.49 -5.82
C GLN A 233 8.70 1.47 -7.34
N LYS A 234 9.53 0.66 -8.02
CA LYS A 234 9.51 0.52 -9.48
C LYS A 234 8.27 -0.24 -10.00
N GLU A 235 7.68 -1.11 -9.18
CA GLU A 235 6.40 -1.78 -9.51
C GLU A 235 5.19 -0.88 -9.30
N SER A 236 5.33 0.20 -8.51
CA SER A 236 4.25 1.16 -8.23
C SER A 236 4.27 2.42 -9.12
N ASP A 237 5.31 2.62 -9.93
CA ASP A 237 5.45 3.66 -10.96
C ASP A 237 5.01 3.15 -12.34
#